data_AF-A0A3D1S2B6-F1
#
_entry.id   AF-A0A3D1S2B6-F1
#
_cell.length_a   1.000
_cell.length_b   1.000
_cell.length_c   1.000
_cell.angle_alpha   90.00
_cell.angle_beta   90.00
_cell.angle_gamma   90.00
#
_symmetry.space_group_name_H-M   'P 1'
#
loop_
_entity.id
_entity.type
_entity.pdbx_description
1 polymer ?
#
loop_
_entity_poly.entity_id
_entity_poly.type
_entity_poly.pdbx_seq_one_letter_code
_entity_poly.pdbx_strand_id
1 'polypeptide(L)'
;MLEISQRDQRIEQFYQSIWSAPITTNCNLKLGEQVSLIPQYYTQAYQISQDSVFSWEGQSYIWVKEADSYTAVKVDLLASEQQMYIVTAQQSLANKLILTTSVSAVQGVLLGLGE
;
A
#
# COMPACT_ATOMS: atom_id res chain seq x y z
N MET A 1 -17.17 -15.76 -10.38
CA MET A 1 -16.16 -14.69 -10.34
C MET A 1 -15.83 -14.34 -11.79
N LEU A 2 -15.87 -13.07 -12.19
CA LEU A 2 -15.51 -12.64 -13.54
C LEU A 2 -13.99 -12.50 -13.61
N GLU A 3 -13.34 -13.39 -14.35
CA GLU A 3 -11.90 -13.31 -14.60
C GLU A 3 -11.62 -12.39 -15.77
N ILE A 4 -10.56 -11.58 -15.67
CA ILE A 4 -10.12 -10.67 -16.74
C ILE A 4 -9.18 -11.45 -17.67
N SER A 5 -9.53 -11.51 -18.95
CA SER A 5 -8.73 -12.15 -20.01
C SER A 5 -7.73 -11.17 -20.61
N GLN A 6 -8.18 -9.95 -20.92
CA GLN A 6 -7.37 -8.95 -21.60
C GLN A 6 -7.67 -7.56 -21.05
N ARG A 7 -6.63 -6.72 -20.95
CA ARG A 7 -6.76 -5.29 -20.68
C ARG A 7 -6.25 -4.50 -21.87
N ASP A 8 -6.99 -3.48 -22.28
CA ASP A 8 -6.46 -2.54 -23.27
C ASP A 8 -5.43 -1.61 -22.61
N GLN A 9 -4.36 -1.32 -23.36
CA GLN A 9 -3.24 -0.49 -22.88
C GLN A 9 -3.58 1.00 -22.81
N ARG A 10 -4.65 1.43 -23.49
CA ARG A 10 -5.04 2.83 -23.56
C ARG A 10 -5.99 3.17 -22.42
N ILE A 11 -5.56 4.08 -21.55
CA ILE A 11 -6.38 4.68 -20.51
C ILE A 11 -6.89 6.02 -21.04
N GLU A 12 -8.20 6.22 -21.06
CA GLU A 12 -8.81 7.49 -21.47
C GLU A 12 -9.49 8.14 -20.27
N GLN A 13 -8.98 9.28 -19.83
CA GLN A 13 -9.64 10.12 -18.81
C GLN A 13 -10.16 9.32 -17.60
N PHE A 14 -9.32 8.43 -17.05
CA PHE A 14 -9.60 7.53 -15.92
C PHE A 14 -10.45 6.28 -16.21
N TYR A 15 -10.84 6.03 -17.45
CA TYR A 15 -11.50 4.80 -17.89
C TYR A 15 -10.51 3.83 -18.52
N GLN A 16 -10.64 2.53 -18.18
CA GLN A 16 -9.88 1.44 -18.80
C GLN A 16 -10.85 0.38 -19.32
N SER A 17 -10.69 0.01 -20.59
CA SER A 17 -11.41 -1.12 -21.19
C SER A 17 -10.77 -2.44 -20.78
N ILE A 18 -11.58 -3.35 -20.27
CA ILE A 18 -11.18 -4.71 -19.89
C ILE A 18 -12.15 -5.71 -20.53
N TRP A 19 -11.61 -6.85 -20.97
CA TRP A 19 -12.37 -7.95 -21.52
C TRP A 19 -12.35 -9.12 -20.54
N SER A 20 -13.52 -9.63 -20.15
CA SER A 20 -13.60 -10.82 -19.31
C SER A 20 -13.22 -12.07 -20.11
N ALA A 21 -12.89 -13.15 -19.40
CA ALA A 21 -12.97 -14.49 -19.97
C ALA A 21 -14.41 -14.76 -20.47
N PRO A 22 -14.58 -15.67 -21.46
CA PRO A 22 -15.90 -16.10 -21.89
C PRO A 22 -16.74 -16.53 -20.69
N ILE A 23 -17.91 -15.92 -20.55
CA ILE A 23 -18.80 -16.21 -19.45
C ILE A 23 -19.41 -17.59 -19.70
N THR A 24 -19.10 -18.57 -18.84
CA THR A 24 -19.60 -19.95 -18.95
C THR A 24 -21.08 -20.05 -18.53
N THR A 25 -21.71 -21.19 -18.83
CA THR A 25 -23.12 -21.48 -18.56
C THR A 25 -23.51 -21.23 -17.09
N ASN A 26 -24.74 -20.74 -16.88
CA ASN A 26 -25.31 -20.15 -15.64
C ASN A 26 -24.99 -18.66 -15.38
N CYS A 27 -24.82 -17.86 -16.44
CA CYS A 27 -24.80 -16.42 -16.29
C CYS A 27 -26.18 -15.80 -16.53
N ASN A 28 -26.69 -15.11 -15.52
CA ASN A 28 -27.97 -14.38 -15.60
C ASN A 28 -27.82 -12.95 -16.17
N LEU A 29 -26.65 -12.60 -16.72
CA LEU A 29 -26.41 -11.29 -17.30
C LEU A 29 -26.99 -11.23 -18.72
N LYS A 30 -27.72 -10.15 -19.01
CA LYS A 30 -28.28 -9.90 -20.34
C LYS A 30 -27.32 -9.08 -21.19
N LEU A 31 -27.40 -9.27 -22.51
CA LEU A 31 -26.66 -8.42 -23.45
C LEU A 31 -27.08 -6.96 -23.27
N GLY A 32 -26.11 -6.06 -23.15
CA GLY A 32 -26.35 -4.61 -22.95
C GLY A 32 -26.64 -4.20 -21.51
N GLU A 33 -26.61 -5.14 -20.56
CA GLU A 33 -26.72 -4.83 -19.13
C GLU A 33 -25.43 -4.17 -18.62
N GLN A 34 -25.57 -3.10 -17.85
CA GLN A 34 -24.45 -2.45 -17.16
C GLN A 34 -24.30 -3.06 -15.76
N VAL A 35 -23.08 -3.50 -15.44
CA VAL A 35 -22.76 -4.09 -14.14
C VAL A 35 -21.68 -3.28 -13.44
N SER A 36 -21.80 -3.14 -12.12
CA SER A 36 -20.74 -2.59 -11.28
C SER A 36 -19.87 -3.73 -10.74
N LEU A 37 -18.56 -3.59 -10.85
CA LEU A 37 -17.59 -4.59 -10.40
C LEU A 37 -16.69 -3.97 -9.33
N ILE A 38 -16.44 -4.72 -8.27
CA ILE A 38 -15.41 -4.38 -7.27
C ILE A 38 -14.21 -5.29 -7.56
N PRO A 39 -13.13 -4.77 -8.18
CA PRO A 39 -11.96 -5.59 -8.44
C PRO A 39 -11.26 -5.94 -7.13
N GLN A 40 -10.82 -7.19 -6.99
CA GLN A 40 -10.00 -7.63 -5.87
C GLN A 40 -8.55 -7.75 -6.32
N TYR A 41 -7.66 -7.05 -5.61
CA TYR A 41 -6.23 -7.07 -5.83
C TYR A 41 -5.54 -7.68 -4.62
N TYR A 42 -4.50 -8.49 -4.87
CA TYR A 42 -3.66 -9.06 -3.82
C TYR A 42 -2.27 -8.48 -3.95
N THR A 43 -1.71 -8.03 -2.83
CA THR A 43 -0.33 -7.58 -2.75
C THR A 43 0.25 -8.00 -1.41
N GLN A 44 1.55 -8.25 -1.37
CA GLN A 44 2.27 -8.48 -0.12
C GLN A 44 2.45 -7.12 0.57
N ALA A 45 1.86 -6.95 1.75
CA ALA A 45 1.95 -5.71 2.52
C ALA A 45 2.16 -6.01 4.01
N TYR A 46 2.49 -4.96 4.76
CA TYR A 46 2.69 -5.01 6.21
C TYR A 46 1.70 -4.06 6.88
N GLN A 47 1.18 -4.46 8.03
CA GLN A 47 0.36 -3.61 8.87
C GLN A 47 1.23 -3.02 9.98
N ILE A 48 1.27 -1.69 10.09
CA ILE A 48 2.09 -0.96 11.07
C ILE A 48 1.26 0.10 11.79
N SER A 49 1.65 0.49 13.00
CA SER A 49 0.98 1.61 13.70
C SER A 49 1.19 2.92 12.95
N GLN A 50 0.16 3.76 12.87
CA GLN A 50 0.28 5.11 12.31
C GLN A 50 1.34 5.94 13.06
N ASP A 51 1.49 5.72 14.36
CA ASP A 51 2.47 6.42 15.20
C ASP A 51 3.93 6.12 14.83
N SER A 52 4.17 5.06 14.04
CA SER A 52 5.51 4.69 13.58
C SER A 52 5.98 5.44 12.33
N VAL A 53 5.05 6.07 11.61
CA VAL A 53 5.33 6.69 10.31
C VAL A 53 5.67 8.17 10.49
N PHE A 54 6.72 8.62 9.83
CA PHE A 54 7.07 10.03 9.72
C PHE A 54 7.27 10.44 8.27
N SER A 55 7.10 11.73 8.01
CA SER A 55 7.32 12.32 6.69
C SER A 55 8.70 12.96 6.63
N TRP A 56 9.45 12.66 5.57
CA TRP A 56 10.72 13.31 5.26
C TRP A 56 10.80 13.55 3.75
N GLU A 57 11.05 14.80 3.36
CA GLU A 57 11.08 15.23 1.95
C GLU A 57 9.82 14.85 1.15
N GLY A 58 8.66 14.89 1.81
CA GLY A 58 7.37 14.55 1.18
C GLY A 58 7.17 13.05 0.91
N GLN A 59 8.03 12.19 1.47
CA GLN A 59 7.92 10.73 1.40
C GLN A 59 7.71 10.16 2.81
N SER A 60 7.08 8.98 2.89
CA SER A 60 6.81 8.31 4.16
C SER A 60 7.94 7.36 4.53
N TYR A 61 8.35 7.40 5.80
CA TYR A 61 9.41 6.59 6.36
C TYR A 61 8.99 5.99 7.72
N ILE A 62 9.68 4.92 8.09
CA ILE A 62 9.64 4.33 9.43
C ILE A 62 11.06 4.16 9.96
N TRP A 63 11.21 4.13 11.28
CA TRP A 63 12.47 3.76 11.91
C TRP A 63 12.48 2.26 12.18
N VAL A 64 13.42 1.56 11.54
CA VAL A 64 13.68 0.14 11.81
C VAL A 64 14.91 0.03 12.70
N LYS A 65 14.79 -0.72 13.80
CA LYS A 65 15.92 -1.01 14.68
C LYS A 65 16.81 -2.08 14.03
N GLU A 66 18.09 -1.76 13.88
CA GLU A 66 19.13 -2.66 13.41
C GLU A 66 20.24 -2.72 14.45
N ALA A 67 20.35 -3.84 15.16
CA ALA A 67 21.24 -3.99 16.33
C ALA A 67 21.11 -2.82 17.33
N ASP A 68 22.07 -1.90 17.31
CA ASP A 68 22.18 -0.77 18.24
C ASP A 68 21.82 0.59 17.62
N SER A 69 21.30 0.62 16.39
CA SER A 69 20.91 1.85 15.70
C SER A 69 19.50 1.79 15.09
N TYR A 70 19.01 2.95 14.66
CA TYR A 70 17.78 3.07 13.88
C TYR A 70 18.10 3.52 12.47
N THR A 71 17.47 2.86 11.50
CA THR A 71 17.60 3.20 10.07
C THR A 71 16.24 3.66 9.54
N ALA A 72 16.23 4.76 8.79
CA ALA A 72 15.05 5.23 8.10
C ALA A 72 14.78 4.33 6.88
N VAL A 73 13.63 3.68 6.85
CA VAL A 73 13.21 2.84 5.72
C VAL A 73 12.01 3.50 5.06
N LYS A 74 12.12 3.77 3.76
CA LYS A 74 11.03 4.32 2.96
C LYS A 74 9.89 3.30 2.87
N VAL A 75 8.66 3.78 3.05
CA VAL A 75 7.43 2.99 2.90
C VAL A 75 6.45 3.69 1.97
N ASP A 76 5.71 2.90 1.21
CA ASP A 76 4.57 3.37 0.43
C ASP A 76 3.27 3.01 1.16
N LEU A 77 2.47 4.02 1.49
CA LEU A 77 1.18 3.87 2.16
C LEU A 77 0.11 3.41 1.15
N LEU A 78 -0.41 2.20 1.33
CA LEU A 78 -1.47 1.65 0.46
C LEU A 78 -2.86 1.96 1.00
N ALA A 79 -3.04 1.88 2.31
CA ALA A 79 -4.32 2.11 2.97
C ALA A 79 -4.13 2.51 4.43
N SER A 80 -5.20 3.07 5.00
CA SER A 80 -5.32 3.39 6.41
C SER A 80 -6.55 2.69 6.97
N GLU A 81 -6.38 1.92 8.03
CA GLU A 81 -7.47 1.24 8.72
C GLU A 81 -7.34 1.50 10.22
N GLN A 82 -8.30 2.25 10.77
CA GLN A 82 -8.32 2.67 12.18
C GLN A 82 -7.03 3.41 12.59
N GLN A 83 -6.23 2.84 13.48
CA GLN A 83 -4.93 3.35 13.96
C GLN A 83 -3.73 2.72 13.25
N MET A 84 -3.97 1.98 12.16
CA MET A 84 -2.94 1.25 11.43
C MET A 84 -2.82 1.75 10.00
N TYR A 85 -1.62 1.65 9.45
CA TYR A 85 -1.36 1.76 8.02
C TYR A 85 -1.05 0.39 7.43
N ILE A 86 -1.49 0.19 6.19
CA ILE A 86 -1.05 -0.90 5.32
C ILE A 86 0.02 -0.35 4.40
N VAL A 87 1.23 -0.88 4.49
CA VAL A 87 2.41 -0.38 3.78
C VAL A 87 3.10 -1.43 2.94
N THR A 88 3.82 -0.96 1.94
CA THR A 88 4.85 -1.73 1.23
C THR A 88 6.21 -1.07 1.37
N ALA A 89 7.26 -1.86 1.21
CA ALA A 89 8.64 -1.40 1.24
C ALA A 89 9.48 -2.24 0.27
N GLN A 90 10.57 -1.68 -0.23
CA GLN A 90 11.50 -2.40 -1.11
C GLN A 90 12.23 -3.54 -0.37
N GLN A 91 12.43 -3.39 0.93
CA GLN A 91 13.00 -4.41 1.81
C GLN A 91 11.92 -5.10 2.64
N SER A 92 12.18 -6.34 3.06
CA SER A 92 11.25 -7.04 3.96
C SER A 92 11.23 -6.39 5.34
N LEU A 93 10.02 -6.16 5.85
CA LEU A 93 9.77 -5.69 7.22
C LEU A 93 9.36 -6.84 8.15
N ALA A 94 9.35 -8.07 7.67
CA ALA A 94 8.97 -9.24 8.47
C ALA A 94 9.94 -9.40 9.65
N ASN A 95 9.39 -9.56 10.85
CA ASN A 95 10.15 -9.74 12.10
C ASN A 95 11.11 -8.58 12.44
N LYS A 96 10.91 -7.40 11.85
CA LYS A 96 11.67 -6.19 12.18
C LYS A 96 11.01 -5.44 13.33
N LEU A 97 11.85 -4.87 14.21
CA LEU A 97 11.39 -3.99 15.28
C LEU A 97 11.27 -2.57 14.72
N ILE A 98 10.08 -2.00 14.83
CA ILE A 98 9.75 -0.67 14.33
C ILE A 98 9.51 0.25 15.53
N LEU A 99 10.07 1.46 15.48
CA LEU A 99 9.84 2.46 16.52
C LEU A 99 8.43 3.04 16.39
N THR A 100 7.64 2.96 17.46
CA THR A 100 6.28 3.52 17.53
C THR A 100 6.17 4.70 18.49
N THR A 101 7.20 4.98 19.28
CA THR A 101 7.23 6.05 20.28
C THR A 101 8.46 6.91 20.09
N SER A 102 8.34 8.22 20.32
CA SER A 102 9.46 9.16 20.17
C SER A 102 10.01 9.23 18.72
N VAL A 103 9.18 8.91 17.73
CA VAL A 103 9.54 8.93 16.30
C VAL A 103 10.04 10.30 15.86
N SER A 104 9.33 11.38 16.25
CA SER A 104 9.74 12.75 15.95
C SER A 104 11.01 13.18 16.68
N ALA A 105 11.31 12.60 17.85
CA ALA A 105 12.54 12.92 18.56
C ALA A 105 13.77 12.35 17.83
N VAL A 106 13.68 11.10 17.35
CA VAL A 106 14.72 10.49 16.51
C VAL A 106 14.86 11.26 15.17
N GLN A 107 13.76 11.71 14.59
CA GLN A 107 13.80 12.60 13.43
C GLN A 107 14.46 13.95 13.73
N GLY A 108 14.21 14.54 14.90
CA GLY A 108 14.87 15.77 15.33
C GLY A 108 16.40 15.59 15.42
N VAL A 109 16.87 14.48 15.99
CA VAL A 109 18.30 14.15 16.01
C VAL A 109 18.87 14.03 14.59
N LEU A 110 18.18 13.36 13.66
CA LEU A 110 18.59 13.27 12.25
C LEU A 110 18.78 14.65 11.61
N LEU A 111 17.89 15.60 11.91
CA LEU A 111 17.89 16.95 11.37
C LEU A 111 18.88 17.90 12.08
N GLY A 112 19.65 17.40 13.06
CA GLY A 112 20.56 18.23 13.86
C GLY A 112 19.84 19.13 14.88
N LEU A 113 18.61 18.79 15.26
CA LEU A 113 17.77 19.55 16.21
C LEU A 113 17.83 18.95 17.64
N GLY A 114 18.65 17.93 17.86
CA GLY A 114 18.85 17.30 19.16
C GLY A 114 20.07 17.88 19.89
N GLU A 115 19.91 19.06 20.48
CA GLU A 115 20.83 19.60 21.51
C GLU A 115 20.06 19.86 22.82
#